data_AF-A0A3D6D7S1-F1
#
_entry.id   AF-A0A3D6D7S1-F1
#
_cell.length_a   1.000
_cell.length_b   1.000
_cell.length_c   1.000
_cell.angle_alpha   90.00
_cell.angle_beta   90.00
_cell.angle_gamma   90.00
#
_symmetry.space_group_name_H-M   'P 1'
#
loop_
_entity.id
_entity.type
_entity.pdbx_description
1 polymer ?
#
loop_
_entity_poly.entity_id
_entity_poly.type
_entity_poly.pdbx_seq_one_letter_code
_entity_poly.pdbx_strand_id
1 'polypeptide(L)'
;AAGSRIITNAHRINQGQMPMMEEDAPLSDFYFIDREEPERTAATLLQMVRDRIPSKFQVHPILDIQVLCPMNRGSLGVREMNLTLQNALNPVRHGDVVAEKFGWQFRARDKVIQTENNYDKEVFNGDIGQISSIDPIEKEIKVQFEQRKVIYDFGELDELSLAYAITIHKSQGSEFPVVVMPVATQQYMLLQRNLVYTGVTRGRKLVVIIGQKKALGMAVNNSKNASRYSGLLHRLRAGS
;
A
#
# COMPACT_ATOMS: atom_id res chain seq x y z
N ALA A 1 -7.54 7.92 -25.34
CA ALA A 1 -7.71 7.08 -24.12
C ALA A 1 -9.18 7.14 -23.70
N ALA A 2 -9.97 6.15 -24.12
CA ALA A 2 -11.38 6.05 -23.75
C ALA A 2 -11.59 4.63 -23.20
N GLY A 3 -11.81 4.48 -21.89
CA GLY A 3 -12.23 3.18 -21.33
C GLY A 3 -11.74 2.80 -19.91
N SER A 4 -10.65 3.36 -19.38
CA SER A 4 -10.16 2.97 -18.04
C SER A 4 -11.02 3.59 -16.92
N ARG A 5 -11.62 2.75 -16.07
CA ARG A 5 -12.40 3.22 -14.92
C ARG A 5 -11.51 3.75 -13.82
N ILE A 6 -10.26 3.29 -13.71
CA ILE A 6 -9.28 3.88 -12.78
C ILE A 6 -9.12 5.38 -13.11
N ILE A 7 -8.86 5.72 -14.37
CA ILE A 7 -8.66 7.12 -14.79
C ILE A 7 -9.96 7.93 -14.59
N THR A 8 -11.10 7.42 -15.07
CA THR A 8 -12.38 8.11 -14.91
C THR A 8 -12.74 8.33 -13.43
N ASN A 9 -12.60 7.31 -12.59
CA ASN A 9 -12.91 7.43 -11.16
C ASN A 9 -11.91 8.29 -10.41
N ALA A 10 -10.62 8.29 -10.78
CA ALA A 10 -9.65 9.20 -10.23
C ALA A 10 -10.05 10.67 -10.49
N HIS A 11 -10.41 11.01 -11.73
CA HIS A 11 -10.89 12.37 -12.05
C HIS A 11 -12.15 12.75 -11.27
N ARG A 12 -13.13 11.83 -11.16
CA ARG A 12 -14.34 12.05 -10.36
C ARG A 12 -14.01 12.33 -8.90
N ILE A 13 -13.17 11.48 -8.29
CA ILE A 13 -12.73 11.65 -6.90
C ILE A 13 -12.06 13.01 -6.73
N ASN A 14 -11.15 13.40 -7.63
CA ASN A 14 -10.48 14.71 -7.59
C ASN A 14 -11.45 15.90 -7.71
N GLN A 15 -12.55 15.72 -8.44
CA GLN A 15 -13.64 16.70 -8.58
C GLN A 15 -14.64 16.67 -7.41
N GLY A 16 -14.44 15.81 -6.41
CA GLY A 16 -15.38 15.66 -5.28
C GLY A 16 -16.64 14.87 -5.64
N GLN A 17 -16.60 14.08 -6.70
CA GLN A 17 -17.68 13.20 -7.13
C GLN A 17 -17.39 11.75 -6.73
N MET A 18 -18.42 11.03 -6.29
CA MET A 18 -18.27 9.60 -5.99
C MET A 18 -17.87 8.81 -7.23
N PRO A 19 -16.98 7.81 -7.09
CA PRO A 19 -16.63 6.94 -8.19
C PRO A 19 -17.85 6.17 -8.68
N MET A 20 -17.90 5.89 -9.97
CA MET A 20 -18.91 5.04 -10.58
C MET A 20 -18.68 3.61 -10.10
N MET A 21 -19.74 3.00 -9.56
CA MET A 21 -19.79 1.61 -9.11
C MET A 21 -20.75 0.93 -10.08
N GLU A 22 -20.24 0.17 -11.05
CA GLU A 22 -21.10 -0.59 -11.95
C GLU A 22 -21.22 -2.02 -11.42
N GLU A 23 -22.45 -2.45 -11.18
CA GLU A 23 -22.75 -3.80 -10.70
C GLU A 23 -22.74 -4.83 -11.84
N ASP A 24 -22.92 -4.39 -13.09
CA ASP A 24 -23.20 -5.25 -14.25
C ASP A 24 -22.20 -5.13 -15.43
N ALA A 25 -21.03 -4.52 -15.22
CA ALA A 25 -20.05 -4.36 -16.28
C ALA A 25 -19.21 -5.63 -16.52
N PRO A 26 -18.73 -5.88 -17.76
CA PRO A 26 -17.64 -6.84 -17.99
C PRO A 26 -16.41 -6.48 -17.14
N LEU A 27 -15.46 -7.41 -17.05
CA LEU A 27 -14.24 -7.31 -16.22
C LEU A 27 -13.64 -5.88 -16.20
N SER A 28 -13.94 -5.14 -15.12
CA SER A 28 -13.51 -3.76 -14.89
C SER A 28 -12.09 -3.71 -14.33
N ASP A 29 -11.41 -2.57 -14.46
CA ASP A 29 -10.13 -2.24 -13.82
C ASP A 29 -10.32 -1.48 -12.49
N PHE A 30 -11.56 -1.18 -12.09
CA PHE A 30 -11.88 -0.55 -10.80
C PHE A 30 -13.08 -1.22 -10.13
N TYR A 31 -12.96 -1.55 -8.84
CA TYR A 31 -14.04 -2.10 -8.02
C TYR A 31 -14.14 -1.38 -6.67
N PHE A 32 -15.37 -1.24 -6.18
CA PHE A 32 -15.66 -0.88 -4.80
C PHE A 32 -16.46 -2.01 -4.15
N ILE A 33 -15.99 -2.52 -3.00
CA ILE A 33 -16.65 -3.58 -2.24
C ILE A 33 -17.11 -3.01 -0.90
N ASP A 34 -18.42 -2.81 -0.77
CA ASP A 34 -19.00 -2.23 0.43
C ASP A 34 -18.93 -3.19 1.61
N ARG A 35 -18.38 -2.72 2.74
CA ARG A 35 -18.32 -3.45 4.01
C ARG A 35 -18.53 -2.46 5.15
N GLU A 36 -19.56 -2.72 5.95
CA GLU A 36 -19.91 -1.85 7.07
C GLU A 36 -18.96 -2.02 8.27
N GLU A 37 -18.41 -3.21 8.49
CA GLU A 37 -17.56 -3.50 9.65
C GLU A 37 -16.07 -3.51 9.25
N PRO A 38 -15.17 -2.84 10.01
CA PRO A 38 -13.72 -2.88 9.78
C PRO A 38 -13.14 -4.29 9.74
N GLU A 39 -13.62 -5.19 10.59
CA GLU A 39 -13.17 -6.59 10.68
C GLU A 39 -13.53 -7.36 9.41
N ARG A 40 -14.76 -7.17 8.89
CA ARG A 40 -15.18 -7.73 7.60
C ARG A 40 -14.40 -7.11 6.44
N THR A 41 -14.02 -5.85 6.55
CA THR A 41 -13.15 -5.17 5.56
C THR A 41 -11.79 -5.85 5.50
N ALA A 42 -11.15 -6.09 6.65
CA ALA A 42 -9.87 -6.78 6.73
C ALA A 42 -9.95 -8.23 6.18
N ALA A 43 -10.97 -8.99 6.57
CA ALA A 43 -11.17 -10.36 6.10
C ALA A 43 -11.43 -10.41 4.58
N THR A 44 -12.25 -9.50 4.06
CA THR A 44 -12.51 -9.39 2.62
C THR A 44 -11.24 -9.01 1.87
N LEU A 45 -10.47 -8.06 2.40
CA LEU A 45 -9.18 -7.65 1.81
C LEU A 45 -8.21 -8.83 1.72
N LEU A 46 -8.07 -9.59 2.80
CA LEU A 46 -7.23 -10.79 2.81
C LEU A 46 -7.65 -11.79 1.74
N GLN A 47 -8.95 -12.09 1.64
CA GLN A 47 -9.48 -13.00 0.64
C GLN A 47 -9.24 -12.48 -0.80
N MET A 48 -9.39 -11.17 -1.02
CA MET A 48 -9.17 -10.57 -2.33
C MET A 48 -7.71 -10.68 -2.74
N VAL A 49 -6.77 -10.34 -1.85
CA VAL A 49 -5.33 -10.36 -2.12
C VAL A 49 -4.80 -11.79 -2.27
N ARG A 50 -5.22 -12.73 -1.42
CA ARG A 50 -4.72 -14.11 -1.45
C ARG A 50 -5.31 -14.93 -2.58
N ASP A 51 -6.62 -14.82 -2.82
CA ASP A 51 -7.36 -15.82 -3.61
C ASP A 51 -7.97 -15.21 -4.88
N ARG A 52 -8.85 -14.21 -4.74
CA ARG A 52 -9.73 -13.77 -5.85
C ARG A 52 -8.99 -12.98 -6.92
N ILE A 53 -8.15 -12.01 -6.54
CA ILE A 53 -7.42 -11.18 -7.49
C ILE A 53 -6.38 -12.00 -8.26
N PRO A 54 -5.50 -12.78 -7.59
CA PRO A 54 -4.52 -13.61 -8.30
C PRO A 54 -5.17 -14.56 -9.31
N SER A 55 -6.26 -15.24 -8.90
CA SER A 55 -6.94 -16.21 -9.76
C SER A 55 -7.62 -15.57 -10.98
N LYS A 56 -8.26 -14.41 -10.79
CA LYS A 56 -9.05 -13.75 -11.84
C LYS A 56 -8.21 -12.91 -12.81
N PHE A 57 -7.13 -12.30 -12.32
CA PHE A 57 -6.30 -11.38 -13.10
C PHE A 57 -4.91 -11.93 -13.41
N GLN A 58 -4.59 -13.16 -12.98
CA GLN A 58 -3.33 -13.85 -13.23
C GLN A 58 -2.10 -13.02 -12.80
N VAL A 59 -2.14 -12.52 -11.58
CA VAL A 59 -1.07 -11.70 -10.96
C VAL A 59 -0.46 -12.41 -9.76
N HIS A 60 0.81 -12.13 -9.46
CA HIS A 60 1.48 -12.67 -8.30
C HIS A 60 1.03 -11.94 -7.02
N PRO A 61 0.52 -12.65 -5.98
CA PRO A 61 -0.11 -12.01 -4.82
C PRO A 61 0.84 -11.13 -3.98
N ILE A 62 2.12 -11.49 -3.90
CA ILE A 62 3.13 -10.71 -3.16
C ILE A 62 3.72 -9.57 -4.02
N LEU A 63 4.19 -9.88 -5.23
CA LEU A 63 4.95 -8.94 -6.05
C LEU A 63 4.07 -7.88 -6.74
N ASP A 64 2.93 -8.29 -7.28
CA ASP A 64 2.11 -7.43 -8.15
C ASP A 64 1.00 -6.66 -7.41
N ILE A 65 0.58 -7.16 -6.24
CA ILE A 65 -0.47 -6.54 -5.43
C ILE A 65 0.17 -5.68 -4.34
N GLN A 66 -0.29 -4.44 -4.24
CA GLN A 66 0.07 -3.55 -3.14
C GLN A 66 -1.18 -3.16 -2.34
N VAL A 67 -1.14 -3.41 -1.03
CA VAL A 67 -2.13 -2.86 -0.12
C VAL A 67 -1.70 -1.46 0.30
N LEU A 68 -2.57 -0.47 0.06
CA LEU A 68 -2.33 0.93 0.41
C LEU A 68 -3.29 1.39 1.50
N CYS A 69 -2.77 1.47 2.73
CA CYS A 69 -3.57 1.87 3.88
C CYS A 69 -3.54 3.39 4.08
N PRO A 70 -4.65 4.04 4.47
CA PRO A 70 -4.66 5.44 4.87
C PRO A 70 -3.85 5.74 6.13
N MET A 71 -3.64 4.75 7.01
CA MET A 71 -3.02 4.92 8.33
C MET A 71 -2.10 3.77 8.75
N ASN A 72 -1.24 4.04 9.73
CA ASN A 72 -0.27 3.06 10.26
C ASN A 72 -0.85 2.09 11.31
N ARG A 73 -1.80 2.54 12.14
CA ARG A 73 -2.33 1.80 13.31
C ARG A 73 -3.81 1.41 13.11
N GLY A 74 -4.33 0.56 13.99
CA GLY A 74 -5.71 0.07 13.96
C GLY A 74 -5.86 -1.22 13.15
N SER A 75 -7.06 -1.81 13.16
CA SER A 75 -7.35 -3.09 12.50
C SER A 75 -7.12 -3.08 10.98
N LEU A 76 -7.17 -1.90 10.35
CA LEU A 76 -6.87 -1.67 8.93
C LEU A 76 -5.55 -0.91 8.71
N GLY A 77 -4.72 -0.82 9.75
CA GLY A 77 -3.43 -0.16 9.73
C GLY A 77 -2.35 -1.02 9.07
N VAL A 78 -1.30 -0.37 8.58
CA VAL A 78 -0.13 -1.02 7.95
C VAL A 78 0.44 -2.16 8.80
N ARG A 79 0.53 -2.00 10.12
CA ARG A 79 1.14 -3.03 10.99
C ARG A 79 0.34 -4.33 11.01
N GLU A 80 -0.94 -4.24 11.33
CA GLU A 80 -1.84 -5.40 11.38
C GLU A 80 -2.01 -6.04 10.00
N MET A 81 -2.11 -5.23 8.95
CA MET A 81 -2.20 -5.73 7.58
C MET A 81 -0.94 -6.48 7.16
N ASN A 82 0.27 -5.98 7.47
CA ASN A 82 1.50 -6.69 7.16
C ASN A 82 1.59 -8.04 7.87
N LEU A 83 1.26 -8.10 9.17
CA LEU A 83 1.25 -9.36 9.92
C LEU A 83 0.25 -10.37 9.31
N THR A 84 -0.97 -9.91 9.04
CA THR A 84 -2.05 -10.74 8.50
C THR A 84 -1.71 -11.26 7.10
N LEU A 85 -1.22 -10.38 6.22
CA LEU A 85 -0.86 -10.72 4.85
C LEU A 85 0.37 -11.61 4.80
N GLN A 86 1.40 -11.35 5.62
CA GLN A 86 2.59 -12.20 5.69
C GLN A 86 2.21 -13.63 6.08
N ASN A 87 1.40 -13.79 7.13
CA ASN A 87 0.98 -15.13 7.57
C ASN A 87 0.13 -15.87 6.54
N ALA A 88 -0.64 -15.16 5.73
CA ALA A 88 -1.48 -15.77 4.70
C ALA A 88 -0.74 -16.04 3.38
N LEU A 89 0.21 -15.18 3.00
CA LEU A 89 0.90 -15.23 1.71
C LEU A 89 2.27 -15.92 1.80
N ASN A 90 2.92 -15.84 2.96
CA ASN A 90 4.23 -16.40 3.24
C ASN A 90 4.26 -17.05 4.64
N PRO A 91 3.43 -18.08 4.89
CA PRO A 91 3.39 -18.75 6.18
C PRO A 91 4.74 -19.43 6.49
N VAL A 92 5.15 -19.41 7.77
CA VAL A 92 6.33 -20.14 8.24
C VAL A 92 6.12 -21.64 8.01
N ARG A 93 7.11 -22.29 7.41
CA ARG A 93 7.16 -23.73 7.20
C ARG A 93 8.20 -24.35 8.13
N HIS A 94 8.07 -25.65 8.36
CA HIS A 94 9.04 -26.39 9.17
C HIS A 94 10.44 -26.29 8.54
N GLY A 95 11.41 -25.81 9.32
CA GLY A 95 12.80 -25.61 8.87
C GLY A 95 13.10 -24.24 8.27
N ASP A 96 12.11 -23.34 8.16
CA ASP A 96 12.35 -21.97 7.72
C ASP A 96 13.18 -21.21 8.76
N VAL A 97 14.16 -20.44 8.28
CA VAL A 97 14.90 -19.48 9.09
C VAL A 97 14.09 -18.19 9.19
N VAL A 98 13.93 -17.69 10.41
CA VAL A 98 13.24 -16.43 10.70
C VAL A 98 14.20 -15.50 11.44
N ALA A 99 14.34 -14.27 10.95
CA ALA A 99 15.07 -13.22 11.65
C ALA A 99 14.07 -12.29 12.36
N GLU A 100 14.22 -12.09 13.67
CA GLU A 100 13.34 -11.23 14.45
C GLU A 100 14.04 -9.95 14.89
N LYS A 101 13.45 -8.80 14.58
CA LYS A 101 13.91 -7.50 15.10
C LYS A 101 12.78 -6.49 15.13
N PHE A 102 12.77 -5.64 16.16
CA PHE A 102 11.79 -4.55 16.33
C PHE A 102 10.31 -4.98 16.24
N GLY A 103 10.02 -6.21 16.67
CA GLY A 103 8.68 -6.80 16.60
C GLY A 103 8.22 -7.16 15.18
N TRP A 104 9.16 -7.24 14.23
CA TRP A 104 8.97 -7.87 12.93
C TRP A 104 9.67 -9.21 12.89
N GLN A 105 9.05 -10.16 12.21
CA GLN A 105 9.67 -11.42 11.84
C GLN A 105 9.88 -11.40 10.33
N PHE A 106 11.13 -11.43 9.89
CA PHE A 106 11.50 -11.49 8.49
C PHE A 106 11.73 -12.93 8.06
N ARG A 107 11.23 -13.26 6.87
CA ARG A 107 11.27 -14.59 6.25
C ARG A 107 11.81 -14.44 4.84
N ALA A 108 12.44 -15.50 4.33
CA ALA A 108 12.71 -15.57 2.90
C ALA A 108 11.40 -15.36 2.11
N ARG A 109 11.50 -14.64 0.99
CA ARG A 109 10.41 -14.21 0.09
C ARG A 109 9.52 -13.09 0.59
N ASP A 110 9.74 -12.55 1.79
CA ASP A 110 9.00 -11.39 2.25
C ASP A 110 9.23 -10.17 1.37
N LYS A 111 8.15 -9.43 1.10
CA LYS A 111 8.21 -8.11 0.51
C LYS A 111 8.57 -7.11 1.59
N VAL A 112 9.64 -6.35 1.38
CA VAL A 112 10.16 -5.36 2.33
C VAL A 112 10.29 -3.99 1.69
N ILE A 113 10.35 -2.96 2.52
CA ILE A 113 10.58 -1.57 2.12
C ILE A 113 11.72 -1.00 2.95
N GLN A 114 12.62 -0.28 2.28
CA GLN A 114 13.66 0.50 2.92
C GLN A 114 13.02 1.73 3.60
N THR A 115 13.38 1.99 4.87
CA THR A 115 12.73 3.01 5.70
C THR A 115 13.51 4.32 5.77
N GLU A 116 14.79 4.32 5.40
CA GLU A 116 15.69 5.47 5.37
C GLU A 116 16.73 5.37 4.25
N ASN A 117 17.40 6.47 3.89
CA ASN A 117 18.40 6.43 2.82
C ASN A 117 19.71 5.84 3.35
N ASN A 118 20.21 4.80 2.68
CA ASN A 118 21.53 4.25 2.92
C ASN A 118 22.37 4.44 1.65
N TYR A 119 23.22 5.47 1.66
CA TYR A 119 24.00 5.88 0.49
C TYR A 119 25.14 4.89 0.18
N ASP A 120 25.68 4.20 1.19
CA ASP A 120 26.74 3.22 1.01
C ASP A 120 26.23 1.98 0.25
N LYS A 121 24.96 1.61 0.49
CA LYS A 121 24.28 0.52 -0.20
C LYS A 121 23.53 0.97 -1.45
N GLU A 122 23.45 2.29 -1.65
CA GLU A 122 22.66 3.00 -2.67
C GLU A 122 21.20 2.52 -2.72
N VAL A 123 20.58 2.42 -1.55
CA VAL A 123 19.13 2.16 -1.38
C VAL A 123 18.49 3.35 -0.69
N PHE A 124 17.28 3.70 -1.13
CA PHE A 124 16.60 4.92 -0.71
C PHE A 124 15.30 4.60 0.02
N ASN A 125 14.89 5.51 0.90
CA ASN A 125 13.63 5.40 1.61
C ASN A 125 12.47 5.27 0.62
N GLY A 126 11.71 4.18 0.75
CA GLY A 126 10.61 3.85 -0.16
C GLY A 126 10.93 2.73 -1.14
N ASP A 127 12.20 2.36 -1.32
CA ASP A 127 12.57 1.26 -2.20
C ASP A 127 11.96 -0.05 -1.70
N ILE A 128 11.30 -0.77 -2.61
CA ILE A 128 10.64 -2.04 -2.31
C ILE A 128 11.50 -3.17 -2.86
N GLY A 129 11.75 -4.16 -2.00
CA GLY A 129 12.52 -5.35 -2.35
C GLY A 129 11.84 -6.63 -1.87
N GLN A 130 12.48 -7.75 -2.17
CA GLN A 130 12.10 -9.07 -1.67
C GLN A 130 13.29 -9.72 -0.98
N ILE A 131 13.08 -10.28 0.22
CA ILE A 131 14.12 -11.07 0.88
C ILE A 131 14.38 -12.33 0.06
N SER A 132 15.62 -12.50 -0.39
CA SER A 132 16.04 -13.67 -1.17
C SER A 132 16.55 -14.81 -0.28
N SER A 133 17.24 -14.49 0.81
CA SER A 133 17.78 -15.47 1.77
C SER A 133 18.05 -14.83 3.12
N ILE A 134 18.02 -15.65 4.18
CA ILE A 134 18.42 -15.28 5.54
C ILE A 134 19.49 -16.29 5.96
N ASP A 135 20.64 -15.79 6.41
CA ASP A 135 21.74 -16.59 6.95
C ASP A 135 21.85 -16.34 8.45
N PRO A 136 21.48 -17.32 9.31
CA PRO A 136 21.54 -17.15 10.76
C PRO A 136 22.96 -17.29 11.33
N ILE A 137 23.89 -17.88 10.59
CA ILE A 137 25.29 -18.09 11.02
C ILE A 137 26.05 -16.78 10.87
N GLU A 138 26.01 -16.20 9.66
CA GLU A 138 26.63 -14.90 9.37
C GLU A 138 25.78 -13.73 9.90
N LYS A 139 24.52 -14.01 10.31
CA LYS A 139 23.54 -13.01 10.77
C LYS A 139 23.26 -11.94 9.73
N GLU A 140 23.00 -12.39 8.51
CA GLU A 140 22.73 -11.56 7.34
C GLU A 140 21.37 -11.85 6.71
N ILE A 141 20.76 -10.82 6.12
CA ILE A 141 19.60 -10.92 5.23
C ILE A 141 20.01 -10.36 3.87
N LYS A 142 19.68 -11.09 2.79
CA LYS A 142 19.93 -10.61 1.43
C LYS A 142 18.61 -10.20 0.78
N VAL A 143 18.48 -8.93 0.45
CA VAL A 143 17.29 -8.35 -0.18
C VAL A 143 17.55 -8.06 -1.65
N GLN A 144 16.65 -8.51 -2.52
CA GLN A 144 16.64 -8.15 -3.94
C GLN A 144 15.76 -6.91 -4.12
N PHE A 145 16.37 -5.76 -4.41
CA PHE A 145 15.70 -4.52 -4.82
C PHE A 145 15.83 -4.38 -6.34
N GLU A 146 14.72 -4.40 -7.08
CA GLU A 146 14.71 -4.37 -8.55
C GLU A 146 15.84 -5.24 -9.17
N GLN A 147 16.92 -4.62 -9.67
CA GLN A 147 18.06 -5.31 -10.31
C GLN A 147 19.27 -5.53 -9.40
N ARG A 148 19.23 -5.10 -8.14
CA ARG A 148 20.34 -5.18 -7.20
C ARG A 148 20.03 -6.10 -6.02
N LYS A 149 21.04 -6.86 -5.60
CA LYS A 149 21.04 -7.60 -4.34
C LYS A 149 21.84 -6.83 -3.30
N VAL A 150 21.24 -6.56 -2.16
CA VAL A 150 21.84 -5.83 -1.03
C VAL A 150 21.85 -6.75 0.19
N ILE A 151 22.96 -6.73 0.92
CA ILE A 151 23.15 -7.51 2.14
C ILE A 151 22.92 -6.58 3.33
N TYR A 152 22.18 -7.06 4.32
CA TYR A 152 21.94 -6.39 5.60
C TYR A 152 22.39 -7.31 6.71
N ASP A 153 23.25 -6.80 7.58
CA ASP A 153 23.49 -7.44 8.87
C ASP A 153 22.23 -7.35 9.72
N PHE A 154 22.07 -8.27 10.67
CA PHE A 154 20.96 -8.19 11.64
C PHE A 154 21.01 -6.87 12.42
N GLY A 155 22.19 -6.26 12.55
CA GLY A 155 22.40 -4.93 13.12
C GLY A 155 21.67 -3.80 12.40
N GLU A 156 21.31 -3.97 11.12
CA GLU A 156 20.76 -2.92 10.25
C GLU A 156 19.26 -3.11 9.94
N LEU A 157 18.60 -4.14 10.49
CA LEU A 157 17.21 -4.45 10.13
C LEU A 157 16.16 -3.41 10.58
N ASP A 158 16.55 -2.37 11.32
CA ASP A 158 15.76 -1.17 11.57
C ASP A 158 15.52 -0.35 10.29
N GLU A 159 16.42 -0.47 9.32
CA GLU A 159 16.28 0.13 7.99
C GLU A 159 15.23 -0.57 7.13
N LEU A 160 14.71 -1.73 7.56
CA LEU A 160 13.74 -2.52 6.82
C LEU A 160 12.39 -2.63 7.55
N SER A 161 11.33 -2.73 6.78
CA SER A 161 10.00 -3.08 7.27
C SER A 161 9.26 -3.94 6.25
N LEU A 162 8.27 -4.72 6.70
CA LEU A 162 7.38 -5.44 5.77
C LEU A 162 6.59 -4.46 4.90
N ALA A 163 6.33 -4.85 3.65
CA ALA A 163 5.74 -4.00 2.62
C ALA A 163 4.56 -4.64 1.87
N TYR A 164 3.98 -5.72 2.40
CA TYR A 164 2.69 -6.23 1.88
C TYR A 164 1.61 -5.14 1.91
N ALA A 165 1.62 -4.35 2.99
CA ALA A 165 0.90 -3.11 3.12
C ALA A 165 1.88 -1.96 3.38
N ILE A 166 1.61 -0.80 2.79
CA ILE A 166 2.31 0.46 3.07
C ILE A 166 1.28 1.59 3.19
N THR A 167 1.69 2.74 3.70
CA THR A 167 0.83 3.92 3.65
C THR A 167 0.79 4.48 2.23
N ILE A 168 -0.32 5.14 1.88
CA ILE A 168 -0.42 5.87 0.60
C ILE A 168 0.71 6.90 0.46
N HIS A 169 1.14 7.54 1.55
CA HIS A 169 2.27 8.46 1.54
C HIS A 169 3.59 7.79 1.15
N LYS A 170 3.87 6.58 1.68
CA LYS A 170 5.07 5.80 1.31
C LYS A 170 5.03 5.24 -0.12
N SER A 171 3.90 5.32 -0.81
CA SER A 171 3.78 4.94 -2.22
C SER A 171 4.09 6.08 -3.21
N GLN A 172 4.47 7.26 -2.72
CA GLN A 172 4.67 8.43 -3.58
C GLN A 172 5.79 8.17 -4.60
N GLY A 173 5.44 8.24 -5.88
CA GLY A 173 6.36 8.00 -7.00
C GLY A 173 6.33 6.56 -7.52
N SER A 174 5.78 5.61 -6.77
CA SER A 174 5.63 4.22 -7.21
C SER A 174 4.30 3.99 -7.92
N GLU A 175 4.24 2.99 -8.79
CA GLU A 175 3.01 2.49 -9.39
C GLU A 175 2.99 0.96 -9.34
N PHE A 176 1.83 0.39 -9.04
CA PHE A 176 1.67 -1.05 -8.86
C PHE A 176 0.71 -1.62 -9.91
N PRO A 177 0.94 -2.85 -10.39
CA PRO A 177 -0.04 -3.53 -11.25
C PRO A 177 -1.43 -3.55 -10.62
N VAL A 178 -1.52 -3.93 -9.33
CA VAL A 178 -2.77 -3.97 -8.59
C VAL A 178 -2.64 -3.21 -7.28
N VAL A 179 -3.64 -2.37 -6.99
CA VAL A 179 -3.79 -1.69 -5.70
C VAL A 179 -5.06 -2.16 -5.00
N VAL A 180 -4.94 -2.48 -3.71
CA VAL A 180 -6.08 -2.77 -2.83
C VAL A 180 -6.06 -1.78 -1.67
N MET A 181 -7.19 -1.09 -1.44
CA MET A 181 -7.27 0.00 -0.46
C MET A 181 -8.42 -0.22 0.53
N PRO A 182 -8.13 -0.40 1.83
CA PRO A 182 -9.15 -0.37 2.85
C PRO A 182 -9.58 1.08 3.14
N VAL A 183 -10.89 1.33 3.26
CA VAL A 183 -11.46 2.63 3.66
C VAL A 183 -12.50 2.46 4.77
N ALA A 184 -12.26 3.05 5.93
CA ALA A 184 -13.19 2.99 7.05
C ALA A 184 -13.38 4.35 7.74
N THR A 185 -14.57 4.60 8.28
CA THR A 185 -14.93 5.83 8.99
C THR A 185 -14.08 6.06 10.23
N GLN A 186 -13.59 5.01 10.88
CA GLN A 186 -12.59 5.14 11.97
C GLN A 186 -11.32 5.87 11.51
N GLN A 187 -11.07 5.97 10.20
CA GLN A 187 -9.93 6.65 9.60
C GLN A 187 -10.22 8.12 9.22
N TYR A 188 -11.39 8.65 9.60
CA TYR A 188 -11.92 9.94 9.11
C TYR A 188 -10.96 11.13 9.17
N MET A 189 -10.07 11.19 10.17
CA MET A 189 -9.11 12.30 10.31
C MET A 189 -8.12 12.39 9.14
N LEU A 190 -7.82 11.27 8.48
CA LEU A 190 -6.90 11.20 7.34
C LEU A 190 -7.62 11.06 6.01
N LEU A 191 -8.92 10.79 6.02
CA LEU A 191 -9.75 10.68 4.83
C LEU A 191 -9.92 12.04 4.16
N GLN A 192 -8.96 12.36 3.29
CA GLN A 192 -8.94 13.54 2.44
C GLN A 192 -9.06 13.11 0.98
N ARG A 193 -9.65 13.97 0.16
CA ARG A 193 -9.84 13.72 -1.27
C ARG A 193 -8.54 13.36 -1.97
N ASN A 194 -7.48 14.13 -1.71
CA ASN A 194 -6.19 13.91 -2.35
C ASN A 194 -5.55 12.59 -1.94
N LEU A 195 -5.79 12.13 -0.71
CA LEU A 195 -5.25 10.86 -0.23
C LEU A 195 -5.86 9.69 -1.01
N VAL A 196 -7.20 9.67 -1.14
CA VAL A 196 -7.90 8.65 -1.92
C VAL A 196 -7.54 8.74 -3.40
N TYR A 197 -7.54 9.95 -3.97
CA TYR A 197 -7.10 10.18 -5.34
C TYR A 197 -5.70 9.62 -5.58
N THR A 198 -4.76 9.94 -4.70
CA THR A 198 -3.38 9.46 -4.80
C THR A 198 -3.33 7.94 -4.73
N GLY A 199 -4.04 7.30 -3.79
CA GLY A 199 -4.05 5.83 -3.71
C GLY A 199 -4.61 5.17 -4.97
N VAL A 200 -5.69 5.72 -5.54
CA VAL A 200 -6.30 5.21 -6.78
C VAL A 200 -5.34 5.33 -7.96
N THR A 201 -4.63 6.46 -8.10
CA THR A 201 -3.70 6.67 -9.22
C THR A 201 -2.42 5.84 -9.12
N ARG A 202 -2.17 5.14 -8.00
CA ARG A 202 -1.06 4.19 -7.88
C ARG A 202 -1.32 2.86 -8.60
N GLY A 203 -2.57 2.54 -8.93
CA GLY A 203 -2.92 1.30 -9.62
C GLY A 203 -2.88 1.46 -11.14
N ARG A 204 -2.20 0.54 -11.83
CA ARG A 204 -2.10 0.54 -13.30
C ARG A 204 -3.08 -0.37 -14.02
N LYS A 205 -3.33 -1.57 -13.48
CA LYS A 205 -4.19 -2.59 -14.11
C LYS A 205 -5.48 -2.83 -13.34
N LEU A 206 -5.44 -2.68 -12.01
CA LEU A 206 -6.60 -2.93 -11.16
C LEU A 206 -6.51 -2.09 -9.88
N VAL A 207 -7.63 -1.46 -9.51
CA VAL A 207 -7.83 -0.84 -8.20
C VAL A 207 -9.06 -1.44 -7.54
N VAL A 208 -8.90 -1.93 -6.30
CA VAL A 208 -10.02 -2.43 -5.48
C VAL A 208 -10.06 -1.63 -4.18
N ILE A 209 -11.14 -0.88 -3.99
CA ILE A 209 -11.42 -0.21 -2.71
C ILE A 209 -12.39 -1.09 -1.91
N ILE A 210 -12.08 -1.35 -0.64
CA ILE A 210 -12.89 -2.21 0.24
C ILE A 210 -13.21 -1.43 1.51
N GLY A 211 -14.47 -1.40 1.90
CA GLY A 211 -14.88 -0.79 3.16
C GLY A 211 -16.14 0.04 3.01
N GLN A 212 -16.30 1.05 3.86
CA GLN A 212 -17.59 1.72 4.04
C GLN A 212 -17.82 2.77 2.96
N LYS A 213 -18.96 2.68 2.26
CA LYS A 213 -19.37 3.72 1.28
C LYS A 213 -19.41 5.13 1.89
N LYS A 214 -19.86 5.23 3.15
CA LYS A 214 -19.85 6.48 3.93
C LYS A 214 -18.44 7.03 4.12
N ALA A 215 -17.45 6.19 4.43
CA ALA A 215 -16.07 6.62 4.59
C ALA A 215 -15.50 7.18 3.29
N LEU A 216 -15.75 6.50 2.17
CA LEU A 216 -15.34 6.97 0.85
C LEU A 216 -16.00 8.32 0.50
N GLY A 217 -17.31 8.45 0.77
CA GLY A 217 -18.04 9.72 0.58
C GLY A 217 -17.49 10.87 1.43
N MET A 218 -17.16 10.61 2.70
CA MET A 218 -16.50 11.59 3.56
C MET A 218 -15.15 12.03 2.98
N ALA A 219 -14.33 11.09 2.50
CA ALA A 219 -13.03 11.39 1.92
C ALA A 219 -13.17 12.25 0.64
N VAL A 220 -14.05 11.85 -0.27
CA VAL A 220 -14.31 12.54 -1.55
C VAL A 220 -14.81 13.98 -1.32
N ASN A 221 -15.68 14.18 -0.34
CA ASN A 221 -16.22 15.50 0.00
C ASN A 221 -15.23 16.37 0.79
N ASN A 222 -14.21 15.76 1.41
CA ASN A 222 -13.22 16.48 2.21
C ASN A 222 -12.10 17.06 1.34
N SER A 223 -12.34 18.27 0.82
CA SER A 223 -11.33 19.07 0.10
C SER A 223 -10.43 19.89 1.02
N LYS A 224 -10.42 19.64 2.34
CA LYS A 224 -9.47 20.29 3.24
C LYS A 224 -8.07 19.79 2.92
N ASN A 225 -7.46 20.36 1.88
CA ASN A 225 -6.05 20.63 1.91
C ASN A 225 -5.82 21.34 3.24
N ALA A 226 -5.01 20.77 4.13
CA ALA A 226 -4.43 21.54 5.21
C ALA A 226 -3.97 22.84 4.55
N SER A 227 -4.57 23.97 4.93
CA SER A 227 -4.28 25.29 4.39
C SER A 227 -2.79 25.49 4.57
N ARG A 228 -2.00 25.13 3.56
CA ARG A 228 -0.55 25.19 3.63
C ARG A 228 -0.29 26.66 3.42
N TYR A 229 -0.22 27.41 4.50
CA TYR A 229 0.26 28.79 4.51
C TYR A 229 1.74 28.77 4.14
N SER A 230 2.07 28.43 2.88
CA SER A 230 3.42 28.56 2.38
C SER A 230 3.62 30.05 2.11
N GLY A 231 4.50 30.69 2.89
CA GLY A 231 4.93 32.07 2.65
C GLY A 231 5.58 32.31 1.27
N LEU A 232 5.71 31.27 0.45
CA LEU A 232 6.16 31.34 -0.94
C LEU A 232 5.33 32.31 -1.78
N LEU A 233 4.00 32.28 -1.66
CA LEU A 233 3.14 33.21 -2.41
C LEU A 233 3.35 34.67 -1.96
N HIS A 234 3.58 34.88 -0.67
CA HIS A 234 3.91 36.19 -0.11
C HIS A 234 5.29 36.68 -0.57
N ARG A 235 6.30 35.78 -0.63
CA ARG A 235 7.65 36.09 -1.10
C ARG A 235 7.72 36.37 -2.59
N LEU A 236 6.92 35.68 -3.41
CA LEU A 236 6.81 35.96 -4.84
C LEU A 236 6.13 37.31 -5.12
N ARG A 237 5.19 37.73 -4.26
CA ARG A 237 4.51 39.04 -4.37
C ARG A 237 5.31 40.22 -3.79
N ALA A 238 6.18 39.97 -2.82
CA ALA A 238 7.02 41.00 -2.19
C ALA A 238 8.36 41.24 -2.93
N GLY A 239 8.64 40.47 -3.99
CA GLY A 239 9.85 40.61 -4.82
C GLY A 239 9.58 41.23 -6.20
N SER A 240 8.46 41.94 -6.38
CA SER A 240 8.12 42.72 -7.58
C SER A 240 8.14 44.21 -7.25
#